data_AF-A0A5K8A8Q1-F1
#
_entry.id   AF-A0A5K8A8Q1-F1
#
_cell.length_a   1.000
_cell.length_b   1.000
_cell.length_c   1.000
_cell.angle_alpha   90.00
_cell.angle_beta   90.00
_cell.angle_gamma   90.00
#
_symmetry.space_group_name_H-M   'P 1'
#
loop_
_entity.id
_entity.type
_entity.pdbx_description
1 polymer ?
#
loop_
_entity_poly.entity_id
_entity_poly.type
_entity_poly.pdbx_seq_one_letter_code
_entity_poly.pdbx_strand_id
1 'polypeptide(L)'
;MPLADSPRYLIDSVPFFPQKVYQCGPAALAMALSWSGVHLSPDDLTPEVFTLSKKGSLQSAMIAAVRRHDRIAWLLPAPDALLDELRAGNPVIVLQNLGLAWYPVWHYAVVIGLDLEKGNVILHSGVTQEKHVALERFNRTWRRGDYWGLVVLPPSRLPDRAEEADYLRAVGPLERLKKWTVAARAYRSALARWPGSLAARLGLGACLYESGDLEAAEAVFRETTVNFPHDGAAFNNLAQVLMDQGRADDALEAIRHAIQLGGPLTPQFEETLREIRRQ
;
A
#
# COMPACT_ATOMS: atom_id res chain seq x y z
N MET A 1 12.77 11.79 -11.02
CA MET A 1 14.19 11.39 -11.14
C MET A 1 14.64 10.88 -9.80
N PRO A 2 15.27 9.69 -9.69
CA PRO A 2 15.95 9.31 -8.46
C PRO A 2 17.02 10.38 -8.16
N LEU A 3 17.10 10.82 -6.91
CA LEU A 3 18.12 11.76 -6.46
C LEU A 3 19.46 11.01 -6.46
N ALA A 4 20.23 11.11 -7.54
CA ALA A 4 21.59 10.54 -7.62
C ALA A 4 22.46 11.08 -6.48
N ASP A 5 23.25 10.20 -5.83
CA ASP A 5 24.31 10.40 -4.80
C ASP A 5 24.46 11.81 -4.21
N SER A 6 23.34 12.40 -3.82
CA SER A 6 23.31 13.75 -3.29
C SER A 6 23.55 13.64 -1.80
N PRO A 7 24.49 14.41 -1.22
CA PRO A 7 24.71 14.43 0.21
C PRO A 7 23.49 14.95 0.98
N ARG A 8 22.54 15.57 0.27
CA ARG A 8 21.27 16.04 0.81
C ARG A 8 20.11 15.57 -0.07
N TYR A 9 19.14 14.93 0.57
CA TYR A 9 17.85 14.56 0.00
C TYR A 9 16.79 15.42 0.67
N LEU A 10 15.94 16.09 -0.11
CA LEU A 10 14.83 16.89 0.41
C LEU A 10 13.63 16.77 -0.53
N ILE A 11 12.46 16.53 0.05
CA ILE A 11 11.18 16.43 -0.63
C ILE A 11 10.40 17.71 -0.28
N ASP A 12 10.67 18.78 -1.02
CA ASP A 12 10.08 20.11 -0.83
C ASP A 12 8.58 20.18 -1.17
N SER A 13 8.08 19.19 -1.91
CA SER A 13 6.68 19.08 -2.32
C SER A 13 5.72 18.62 -1.21
N VAL A 14 6.23 18.24 -0.04
CA VAL A 14 5.39 17.90 1.11
C VAL A 14 4.84 19.21 1.72
N PRO A 15 3.53 19.41 1.75
CA PRO A 15 2.98 20.61 2.39
C PRO A 15 3.19 20.56 3.90
N PHE A 16 3.21 21.72 4.54
CA PHE A 16 3.31 21.82 5.98
C PHE A 16 1.97 22.20 6.63
N PHE A 17 1.48 21.35 7.52
CA PHE A 17 0.34 21.66 8.39
C PHE A 17 0.84 21.75 9.85
N PRO A 18 0.75 22.93 10.50
CA PRO A 18 1.22 23.08 11.87
C PRO A 18 0.38 22.21 12.83
N GLN A 19 1.07 21.41 13.64
CA GLN A 19 0.42 20.49 14.56
C GLN A 19 0.05 21.24 15.85
N LYS A 20 -1.25 21.43 16.09
CA LYS A 20 -1.76 21.92 17.39
C LYS A 20 -1.77 20.78 18.41
N VAL A 21 -1.95 21.11 19.70
CA VAL A 21 -1.96 20.15 20.80
C VAL A 21 -2.96 19.01 20.50
N TYR A 22 -2.49 17.76 20.57
CA TYR A 22 -3.25 16.52 20.28
C TYR A 22 -3.58 16.20 18.81
N GLN A 23 -3.07 16.95 17.83
CA GLN A 23 -3.34 16.74 16.39
C GLN A 23 -2.12 16.24 15.58
N CYS A 24 -1.05 15.76 16.21
CA CYS A 24 0.17 15.35 15.48
C CYS A 24 -0.08 14.21 14.47
N GLY A 25 -0.99 13.27 14.77
CA GLY A 25 -1.40 12.20 13.87
C GLY A 25 -2.17 12.69 12.63
N PRO A 26 -3.34 13.35 12.79
CA PRO A 26 -4.11 13.90 11.67
C PRO A 26 -3.29 14.83 10.78
N ALA A 27 -2.45 15.69 11.37
CA ALA A 27 -1.61 16.59 10.62
C ALA A 27 -0.50 15.87 9.84
N ALA A 28 0.19 14.90 10.45
CA ALA A 28 1.18 14.09 9.74
C ALA A 28 0.56 13.31 8.57
N LEU A 29 -0.64 12.76 8.78
CA LEU A 29 -1.37 12.07 7.74
C LEU A 29 -1.83 13.02 6.62
N ALA A 30 -2.35 14.19 6.95
CA ALA A 30 -2.76 15.21 5.97
C ALA A 30 -1.60 15.62 5.06
N MET A 31 -0.40 15.82 5.62
CA MET A 31 0.81 16.14 4.85
C MET A 31 1.16 15.02 3.86
N ALA A 32 1.21 13.76 4.31
CA ALA A 32 1.55 12.63 3.48
C ALA A 32 0.47 12.30 2.42
N LEU A 33 -0.81 12.41 2.78
CA LEU A 33 -1.93 12.26 1.85
C LEU A 33 -1.88 13.34 0.77
N SER A 34 -1.65 14.60 1.16
CA SER A 34 -1.54 15.72 0.22
C SER A 34 -0.36 15.54 -0.73
N TRP A 35 0.81 15.12 -0.23
CA TRP A 35 1.95 14.75 -1.06
C TRP A 35 1.60 13.65 -2.06
N SER A 36 0.84 12.64 -1.63
CA SER A 36 0.41 11.54 -2.49
C SER A 36 -0.73 11.92 -3.47
N GLY A 37 -1.20 13.17 -3.45
CA GLY A 37 -2.27 13.68 -4.32
C GLY A 37 -3.69 13.57 -3.76
N VAL A 38 -3.88 13.46 -2.44
CA VAL A 38 -5.17 13.59 -1.76
C VAL A 38 -5.14 14.82 -0.85
N HIS A 39 -5.79 15.89 -1.27
CA HIS A 39 -5.78 17.15 -0.52
C HIS A 39 -6.84 17.14 0.59
N LEU A 40 -6.40 16.92 1.83
CA LEU A 40 -7.23 16.94 3.03
C LEU A 40 -6.57 17.79 4.11
N SER A 41 -7.38 18.45 4.93
CA SER A 41 -6.89 19.14 6.11
C SER A 41 -6.75 18.18 7.30
N PRO A 42 -5.95 18.54 8.33
CA PRO A 42 -5.89 17.77 9.57
C PRO A 42 -7.26 17.63 10.27
N ASP A 43 -8.15 18.62 10.13
CA ASP A 43 -9.46 18.62 10.77
C ASP A 43 -10.38 17.58 10.11
N ASP A 44 -10.31 17.41 8.79
CA ASP A 44 -11.06 16.38 8.05
C ASP A 44 -10.70 14.95 8.52
N LEU A 45 -9.43 14.74 8.90
CA LEU A 45 -8.91 13.44 9.31
C LEU A 45 -9.06 13.17 10.80
N THR A 46 -9.38 14.18 11.62
CA THR A 46 -9.48 14.03 13.07
C THR A 46 -10.50 12.96 13.48
N PRO A 47 -11.74 12.92 12.95
CA PRO A 47 -12.72 11.88 13.27
C PRO A 47 -12.27 10.46 12.91
N GLU A 48 -11.35 10.34 11.94
CA GLU A 48 -10.90 9.08 11.38
C GLU A 48 -9.74 8.42 12.15
N VAL A 49 -8.88 9.25 12.78
CA VAL A 49 -7.61 8.81 13.35
C VAL A 49 -7.41 9.19 14.81
N PHE A 50 -8.24 10.07 15.36
CA PHE A 50 -8.16 10.48 16.76
C PHE A 50 -9.07 9.61 17.64
N THR A 51 -8.54 9.13 18.77
CA THR A 51 -9.36 8.49 19.81
C THR A 51 -9.19 9.21 21.15
N LEU A 52 -10.32 9.64 21.72
CA LEU A 52 -10.37 10.33 23.02
C LEU A 52 -9.79 9.48 24.16
N SER A 53 -9.90 8.15 24.08
CA SER A 53 -9.45 7.22 25.12
C SER A 53 -7.93 7.08 25.25
N LYS A 54 -7.15 7.47 24.22
CA LYS A 54 -5.67 7.36 24.22
C LYS A 54 -4.94 8.70 24.09
N LYS A 55 -5.65 9.83 24.09
CA LYS A 55 -5.07 11.18 23.91
C LYS A 55 -4.11 11.26 22.72
N GLY A 56 -4.41 10.56 21.62
CA GLY A 56 -3.54 10.47 20.43
C GLY A 56 -4.09 9.56 19.32
N SER A 57 -3.32 9.42 18.23
CA SER A 57 -3.70 8.60 17.07
C SER A 57 -3.06 7.22 17.11
N LEU A 58 -3.87 6.19 16.87
CA LEU A 58 -3.43 4.80 16.78
C LEU A 58 -2.81 4.51 15.42
N GLN A 59 -1.71 3.75 15.37
CA GLN A 59 -1.07 3.35 14.12
C GLN A 59 -2.04 2.61 13.19
N SER A 60 -2.90 1.75 13.75
CA SER A 60 -3.93 1.04 12.98
C SER A 60 -4.97 1.99 12.36
N ALA A 61 -5.33 3.06 13.06
CA ALA A 61 -6.25 4.07 12.53
C ALA A 61 -5.60 4.90 11.41
N MET A 62 -4.31 5.23 11.55
CA MET A 62 -3.52 5.87 10.48
C MET A 62 -3.49 5.00 9.21
N ILE A 63 -3.18 3.71 9.36
CA ILE A 63 -3.16 2.75 8.24
C ILE A 63 -4.55 2.61 7.60
N ALA A 64 -5.61 2.55 8.41
CA ALA A 64 -6.98 2.45 7.92
C ALA A 64 -7.40 3.71 7.15
N ALA A 65 -7.04 4.89 7.64
CA ALA A 65 -7.33 6.16 6.97
C ALA A 65 -6.62 6.26 5.62
N VAL A 66 -5.33 5.88 5.53
CA VAL A 66 -4.60 5.80 4.25
C VAL A 66 -5.37 4.97 3.22
N ARG A 67 -5.86 3.80 3.63
CA ARG A 67 -6.60 2.90 2.74
C ARG A 67 -7.97 3.47 2.36
N ARG A 68 -8.68 4.13 3.30
CA ARG A 68 -9.96 4.81 3.01
C ARG A 68 -9.82 5.87 1.92
N HIS A 69 -8.66 6.52 1.87
CA HIS A 69 -8.33 7.56 0.89
C HIS A 69 -7.59 7.04 -0.35
N ASP A 70 -7.83 5.79 -0.74
CA ASP A 70 -7.34 5.20 -2.00
C ASP A 70 -5.81 5.25 -2.15
N ARG A 71 -5.11 5.06 -1.03
CA ARG A 71 -3.65 4.98 -0.98
C ARG A 71 -3.18 3.65 -0.42
N ILE A 72 -1.98 3.26 -0.82
CA ILE A 72 -1.28 2.09 -0.28
C ILE A 72 -0.59 2.54 1.00
N ALA A 73 -0.92 1.85 2.10
CA ALA A 73 -0.25 2.01 3.39
C ALA A 73 0.96 1.08 3.44
N TRP A 74 2.15 1.61 3.17
CA TRP A 74 3.40 0.85 3.19
C TRP A 74 4.14 1.08 4.52
N LEU A 75 4.30 0.04 5.32
CA LEU A 75 5.08 0.10 6.54
C LEU A 75 6.54 -0.19 6.23
N LEU A 76 7.46 0.58 6.82
CA LEU A 76 8.88 0.29 6.67
C LEU A 76 9.20 -1.10 7.25
N PRO A 77 9.89 -1.97 6.49
CA PRO A 77 10.25 -3.31 6.98
C PRO A 77 11.37 -3.24 8.02
N ALA A 78 12.24 -2.22 7.94
CA ALA A 78 13.37 -2.00 8.82
C ALA A 78 13.77 -0.51 8.87
N PRO A 79 14.56 -0.07 9.87
CA PRO A 79 14.89 1.35 10.04
C PRO A 79 15.77 1.94 8.94
N ASP A 80 16.63 1.12 8.35
CA ASP A 80 17.54 1.48 7.25
C ASP A 80 16.80 1.77 5.94
N ALA A 81 15.60 1.20 5.75
CA ALA A 81 14.73 1.49 4.61
C ALA A 81 14.29 2.97 4.54
N LEU A 82 14.38 3.73 5.66
CA LEU A 82 14.06 5.16 5.66
C LEU A 82 14.88 5.93 4.61
N LEU A 83 16.18 5.64 4.49
CA LEU A 83 17.05 6.35 3.55
C LEU A 83 16.65 6.05 2.10
N ASP A 84 16.32 4.80 1.81
CA ASP A 84 15.92 4.38 0.46
C ASP A 84 14.60 5.05 0.03
N GLU A 85 13.62 5.11 0.94
CA GLU A 85 12.37 5.83 0.68
C GLU A 85 12.62 7.32 0.43
N LEU A 86 13.46 7.98 1.22
CA LEU A 86 13.79 9.39 1.01
C LEU A 86 14.54 9.63 -0.31
N ARG A 87 15.45 8.73 -0.70
CA ARG A 87 16.14 8.77 -2.01
C ARG A 87 15.19 8.60 -3.17
N ALA A 88 14.20 7.73 -3.02
CA ALA A 88 13.11 7.57 -3.96
C ALA A 88 12.15 8.76 -3.95
N GLY A 89 12.28 9.70 -3.02
CA GLY A 89 11.44 10.89 -2.90
C GLY A 89 10.10 10.63 -2.19
N ASN A 90 10.04 9.58 -1.37
CA ASN A 90 8.89 9.19 -0.58
C ASN A 90 9.04 9.70 0.86
N PRO A 91 8.19 10.63 1.33
CA PRO A 91 8.24 11.08 2.71
C PRO A 91 7.68 9.99 3.64
N VAL A 92 8.20 9.96 4.86
CA VAL A 92 7.87 8.90 5.83
C VAL A 92 7.25 9.51 7.07
N ILE A 93 6.02 9.10 7.40
CA ILE A 93 5.43 9.38 8.70
C ILE A 93 6.13 8.47 9.72
N VAL A 94 6.67 9.04 10.79
CA VAL A 94 7.33 8.30 11.86
C VAL A 94 6.65 8.55 13.20
N LEU A 95 6.69 7.54 14.08
CA LEU A 95 6.25 7.68 15.47
C LEU A 95 7.48 7.74 16.39
N GLN A 96 7.63 8.86 17.09
CA GLN A 96 8.73 9.08 18.02
C GLN A 96 8.22 9.14 19.46
N ASN A 97 9.07 8.75 20.39
CA ASN A 97 8.89 9.10 21.81
C ASN A 97 9.97 10.12 22.23
N LEU A 98 9.53 11.38 22.32
CA LEU A 98 10.37 12.52 22.68
C LEU A 98 10.61 12.62 24.20
N GLY A 99 9.87 11.86 24.99
CA GLY A 99 9.96 11.83 26.45
C GLY A 99 11.07 10.91 26.98
N LEU A 100 10.98 10.58 28.26
CA LEU A 100 11.87 9.62 28.94
C LEU A 100 11.11 8.31 29.20
N ALA A 101 11.82 7.25 29.58
CA ALA A 101 11.20 5.93 29.80
C ALA A 101 10.08 5.95 30.87
N TRP A 102 10.21 6.80 31.89
CA TRP A 102 9.24 6.96 32.97
C TRP A 102 8.14 8.01 32.68
N TYR A 103 8.28 8.81 31.62
CA TYR A 103 7.28 9.78 31.18
C TYR A 103 7.32 9.93 29.65
N PRO A 104 6.62 9.04 28.92
CA PRO A 104 6.65 9.02 27.46
C PRO A 104 5.89 10.20 26.86
N VAL A 105 6.40 10.75 25.75
CA VAL A 105 5.76 11.79 24.94
C VAL A 105 5.72 11.32 23.49
N TRP A 106 4.60 10.71 23.10
CA TRP A 106 4.39 10.17 21.76
C TRP A 106 4.10 11.28 20.74
N HIS A 107 4.78 11.22 19.60
CA HIS A 107 4.76 12.29 18.60
C HIS A 107 4.90 11.75 17.19
N TYR A 108 3.95 12.11 16.31
CA TYR A 108 4.08 11.87 14.87
C TYR A 108 4.78 13.04 14.18
N ALA A 109 5.70 12.72 13.28
CA ALA A 109 6.36 13.68 12.41
C ALA A 109 6.44 13.10 10.98
N VAL A 110 6.67 13.96 10.00
CA VAL A 110 6.92 13.54 8.62
C VAL A 110 8.38 13.82 8.28
N VAL A 111 9.15 12.77 8.05
CA VAL A 111 10.52 12.88 7.56
C VAL A 111 10.44 13.18 6.06
N ILE A 112 11.06 14.29 5.67
CA ILE A 112 11.03 14.80 4.29
C ILE A 112 12.44 14.90 3.69
N GLY A 113 13.48 14.60 4.47
CA GLY A 113 14.83 14.70 3.97
C GLY A 113 15.89 14.24 4.94
N LEU A 114 17.10 14.13 4.40
CA LEU A 114 18.31 13.78 5.10
C LEU A 114 19.46 14.61 4.54
N ASP A 115 20.25 15.21 5.42
CA ASP A 115 21.51 15.89 5.12
C ASP A 115 22.62 15.03 5.72
N LEU A 116 23.25 14.20 4.87
CA LEU A 116 24.31 13.26 5.24
C LEU A 116 25.61 13.99 5.59
N GLU A 117 25.90 15.13 4.95
CA GLU A 117 27.06 15.95 5.26
C GLU A 117 27.01 16.49 6.69
N LYS A 118 25.84 17.00 7.10
CA LYS A 118 25.65 17.55 8.45
C LYS A 118 25.16 16.52 9.46
N GLY A 119 24.89 15.28 9.03
CA GLY A 119 24.35 14.22 9.87
C GLY A 119 22.97 14.55 10.46
N ASN A 120 22.08 15.17 9.68
CA ASN A 120 20.76 15.63 10.13
C ASN A 120 19.62 14.99 9.34
N VAL A 121 18.55 14.64 10.05
CA VAL A 121 17.24 14.33 9.48
C VAL A 121 16.40 15.60 9.44
N ILE A 122 15.68 15.81 8.34
CA ILE A 122 14.80 16.96 8.12
C ILE A 122 13.35 16.50 8.22
N LEU A 123 12.56 17.13 9.08
CA LEU A 123 11.18 16.72 9.38
C LEU A 123 10.22 17.90 9.50
N HIS A 124 8.99 17.71 9.02
CA HIS A 124 7.85 18.50 9.49
C HIS A 124 7.37 17.96 10.84
N SER A 125 7.45 18.78 11.89
CA SER A 125 7.21 18.33 13.27
C SER A 125 6.73 19.45 14.17
N GLY A 126 5.61 19.24 14.85
CA GLY A 126 5.00 20.27 15.70
C GLY A 126 4.56 21.48 14.88
N VAL A 127 4.91 22.67 15.36
CA VAL A 127 4.71 23.95 14.66
C VAL A 127 5.90 24.35 13.78
N THR A 128 6.88 23.45 13.59
CA THR A 128 8.12 23.73 12.86
C THR A 128 8.14 23.00 11.52
N GLN A 129 8.14 23.78 10.44
CA GLN A 129 8.47 23.32 9.08
C GLN A 129 9.98 23.03 9.00
N GLU A 130 10.38 22.04 8.18
CA GLU A 130 11.79 21.70 7.92
C GLU A 130 12.68 21.69 9.18
N LYS A 131 12.23 21.05 10.25
CA LYS A 131 13.01 20.92 11.48
C LYS A 131 14.21 20.00 11.23
N HIS A 132 15.41 20.54 11.43
CA HIS A 132 16.66 19.77 11.38
C HIS A 132 16.95 19.13 12.74
N VAL A 133 17.19 17.82 12.76
CA VAL A 133 17.51 17.06 13.96
C VAL A 133 18.70 16.13 13.70
N ALA A 134 19.71 16.15 14.57
CA ALA A 134 20.84 15.23 14.48
C ALA A 134 20.38 13.78 14.38
N LEU A 135 20.98 13.02 13.45
CA LEU A 135 20.58 11.65 13.10
C LEU A 135 20.57 10.73 14.32
N GLU A 136 21.57 10.82 15.18
CA GLU A 136 21.65 10.03 16.42
C GLU A 136 20.48 10.31 17.36
N ARG A 137 20.12 11.60 17.53
CA ARG A 137 19.00 12.02 18.38
C ARG A 137 17.69 11.52 17.80
N PHE A 138 17.49 11.69 16.49
CA PHE A 138 16.32 11.17 15.78
C PHE A 138 16.18 9.65 16.00
N ASN A 139 17.26 8.90 15.72
CA ASN A 139 17.28 7.44 15.81
C ASN A 139 16.94 6.95 17.23
N ARG A 140 17.49 7.60 18.26
CA ARG A 140 17.18 7.29 19.66
C ARG A 140 15.70 7.47 20.00
N THR A 141 15.07 8.54 19.51
CA THR A 141 13.64 8.80 19.77
C THR A 141 12.71 7.93 18.93
N TRP A 142 13.13 7.55 17.72
CA TRP A 142 12.37 6.69 16.81
C TRP A 142 12.42 5.22 17.23
N ARG A 143 13.57 4.74 17.70
CA ARG A 143 13.74 3.41 18.30
C ARG A 143 12.73 3.11 19.41
N ARG A 144 12.37 4.12 20.20
CA ARG A 144 11.40 4.00 21.30
C ARG A 144 9.95 3.82 20.82
N GLY A 145 9.67 4.14 19.56
CA GLY A 145 8.42 3.79 18.88
C GLY A 145 8.59 2.59 17.95
N ASP A 146 9.53 1.70 18.28
CA ASP A 146 9.85 0.47 17.55
C ASP A 146 10.13 0.70 16.06
N TYR A 147 10.73 1.85 15.74
CA TYR A 147 11.02 2.27 14.37
C TYR A 147 9.80 2.28 13.45
N TRP A 148 8.61 2.51 14.00
CA TRP A 148 7.40 2.57 13.21
C TRP A 148 7.48 3.71 12.18
N GLY A 149 7.38 3.34 10.91
CA GLY A 149 7.41 4.23 9.76
C GLY A 149 6.33 3.84 8.75
N LEU A 150 5.63 4.83 8.21
CA LEU A 150 4.55 4.66 7.25
C LEU A 150 4.75 5.58 6.06
N VAL A 151 4.76 4.99 4.86
CA VAL A 151 4.74 5.68 3.58
C VAL A 151 3.33 5.60 3.00
N VAL A 152 2.85 6.72 2.48
CA VAL A 152 1.50 6.86 1.90
C VAL A 152 1.65 6.96 0.39
N LEU A 153 1.47 5.86 -0.33
CA LEU A 153 1.78 5.79 -1.76
C LEU A 153 0.52 5.85 -2.63
N PRO A 154 0.54 6.61 -3.75
CA PRO A 154 -0.46 6.42 -4.80
C PRO A 154 -0.31 5.02 -5.41
N PRO A 155 -1.39 4.39 -5.91
CA PRO A 155 -1.35 3.02 -6.42
C PRO A 155 -0.46 2.84 -7.67
N SER A 156 -0.05 3.95 -8.30
CA SER A 156 0.88 3.96 -9.44
C SER A 156 2.36 4.04 -9.03
N ARG A 157 2.68 3.91 -7.73
CA ARG A 157 4.04 4.05 -7.22
C ARG A 157 4.39 2.90 -6.28
N LEU A 158 5.58 2.34 -6.45
CA LEU A 158 6.13 1.30 -5.60
C LEU A 158 7.09 1.91 -4.55
N PRO A 159 7.19 1.30 -3.35
CA PRO A 159 8.30 1.56 -2.44
C PRO A 159 9.62 1.10 -3.06
N ASP A 160 10.74 1.73 -2.69
CA ASP A 160 12.02 1.52 -3.37
C ASP A 160 12.51 0.07 -3.22
N ARG A 161 12.69 -0.37 -1.97
CA ARG A 161 13.15 -1.72 -1.61
C ARG A 161 12.03 -2.72 -1.38
N ALA A 162 10.82 -2.48 -1.88
CA ALA A 162 9.75 -3.44 -1.65
C ALA A 162 10.13 -4.82 -2.24
N GLU A 163 9.78 -5.89 -1.53
CA GLU A 163 9.74 -7.23 -2.10
C GLU A 163 8.33 -7.51 -2.61
N GLU A 164 8.20 -8.45 -3.56
CA GLU A 164 6.91 -8.77 -4.19
C GLU A 164 5.88 -9.14 -3.12
N ALA A 165 6.19 -10.14 -2.30
CA ALA A 165 5.26 -10.65 -1.29
C ALA A 165 4.79 -9.58 -0.30
N ASP A 166 5.69 -8.69 0.13
CA ASP A 166 5.36 -7.62 1.08
C ASP A 166 4.48 -6.55 0.43
N TYR A 167 4.78 -6.16 -0.81
CA TYR A 167 3.97 -5.19 -1.53
C TYR A 167 2.56 -5.73 -1.80
N LEU A 168 2.43 -6.98 -2.26
CA LEU A 168 1.12 -7.60 -2.48
C LEU A 168 0.33 -7.70 -1.16
N ARG A 169 1.00 -8.00 -0.04
CA ARG A 169 0.37 -7.97 1.30
C ARG A 169 -0.12 -6.57 1.70
N ALA A 170 0.57 -5.52 1.27
CA ALA A 170 0.14 -4.14 1.49
C ALA A 170 -1.08 -3.74 0.63
N VAL A 171 -1.23 -4.35 -0.56
CA VAL A 171 -2.35 -4.13 -1.50
C VAL A 171 -3.61 -4.88 -1.09
N GLY A 172 -3.51 -6.15 -0.70
CA GLY A 172 -4.68 -7.02 -0.42
C GLY A 172 -5.77 -6.45 0.51
N PRO A 173 -5.46 -5.63 1.53
CA PRO A 173 -6.49 -4.93 2.31
C PRO A 173 -7.41 -4.02 1.50
N LEU A 174 -6.98 -3.48 0.35
CA LEU A 174 -7.81 -2.67 -0.55
C LEU A 174 -8.91 -3.51 -1.23
N GLU A 175 -8.63 -4.77 -1.55
CA GLU A 175 -9.64 -5.72 -2.06
C GLU A 175 -10.73 -5.97 -1.02
N ARG A 176 -10.35 -6.22 0.24
CA ARG A 176 -11.33 -6.41 1.32
C ARG A 176 -12.21 -5.18 1.56
N LEU A 177 -11.70 -4.00 1.20
CA LEU A 177 -12.45 -2.74 1.23
C LEU A 177 -13.21 -2.45 -0.07
N LYS A 178 -13.23 -3.40 -1.02
CA LYS A 178 -13.85 -3.30 -2.34
C LYS A 178 -13.34 -2.14 -3.19
N LYS A 179 -12.10 -1.70 -2.95
CA LYS A 179 -11.44 -0.65 -3.72
C LYS A 179 -10.78 -1.23 -4.97
N TRP A 180 -11.59 -1.90 -5.79
CA TRP A 180 -11.16 -2.73 -6.92
C TRP A 180 -10.30 -1.97 -7.93
N THR A 181 -10.73 -0.77 -8.34
CA THR A 181 -9.99 0.06 -9.29
C THR A 181 -8.62 0.49 -8.76
N VAL A 182 -8.51 0.75 -7.45
CA VAL A 182 -7.26 1.14 -6.79
C VAL A 182 -6.32 -0.05 -6.69
N ALA A 183 -6.83 -1.20 -6.26
CA ALA A 183 -6.08 -2.45 -6.18
C ALA A 183 -5.60 -2.90 -7.57
N ALA A 184 -6.42 -2.83 -8.61
CA ALA A 184 -6.03 -3.13 -9.99
C ALA A 184 -4.87 -2.23 -10.45
N ARG A 185 -4.91 -0.92 -10.16
CA ARG A 185 -3.79 -0.02 -10.45
C ARG A 185 -2.52 -0.42 -9.69
N ALA A 186 -2.65 -0.81 -8.43
CA ALA A 186 -1.53 -1.28 -7.61
C ALA A 186 -0.92 -2.57 -8.14
N TYR A 187 -1.73 -3.52 -8.60
CA TYR A 187 -1.27 -4.77 -9.22
C TYR A 187 -0.61 -4.54 -10.58
N ARG A 188 -1.10 -3.61 -11.40
CA ARG A 188 -0.39 -3.20 -12.62
C ARG A 188 1.00 -2.64 -12.30
N SER A 189 1.12 -1.81 -11.26
CA SER A 189 2.44 -1.34 -10.79
C SER A 189 3.31 -2.50 -10.32
N ALA A 190 2.77 -3.47 -9.58
CA ALA A 190 3.50 -4.68 -9.17
C ALA A 190 4.02 -5.44 -10.39
N LEU A 191 3.17 -5.70 -11.39
CA LEU A 191 3.53 -6.46 -12.60
C LEU A 191 4.54 -5.73 -13.49
N ALA A 192 4.60 -4.40 -13.44
CA ALA A 192 5.66 -3.64 -14.11
C ALA A 192 7.04 -3.95 -13.51
N ARG A 193 7.13 -4.25 -12.20
CA ARG A 193 8.40 -4.64 -11.55
C ARG A 193 8.62 -6.15 -11.49
N TRP A 194 7.55 -6.92 -11.29
CA TRP A 194 7.56 -8.37 -11.16
C TRP A 194 6.63 -9.01 -12.20
N PRO A 195 7.02 -9.02 -13.48
CA PRO A 195 6.14 -9.49 -14.58
C PRO A 195 5.76 -10.98 -14.48
N GLY A 196 6.56 -11.77 -13.74
CA GLY A 196 6.32 -13.18 -13.45
C GLY A 196 5.45 -13.46 -12.23
N SER A 197 4.85 -12.44 -11.60
CA SER A 197 4.04 -12.63 -10.39
C SER A 197 2.67 -13.21 -10.74
N LEU A 198 2.48 -14.52 -10.50
CA LEU A 198 1.16 -15.16 -10.61
C LEU A 198 0.15 -14.51 -9.66
N ALA A 199 0.56 -14.25 -8.41
CA ALA A 199 -0.32 -13.65 -7.40
C ALA A 199 -0.81 -12.25 -7.82
N ALA A 200 0.06 -11.40 -8.39
CA ALA A 200 -0.36 -10.09 -8.87
C ALA A 200 -1.24 -10.17 -10.12
N ARG A 201 -1.02 -11.16 -11.02
CA ARG A 201 -1.90 -11.40 -12.17
C ARG A 201 -3.29 -11.84 -11.76
N LEU A 202 -3.38 -12.81 -10.84
CA LEU A 202 -4.65 -13.27 -10.29
C LEU A 202 -5.38 -12.12 -9.56
N GLY A 203 -4.66 -11.35 -8.74
CA GLY A 203 -5.22 -10.17 -8.06
C GLY A 203 -5.70 -9.09 -9.03
N LEU A 204 -4.96 -8.82 -10.10
CA LEU A 204 -5.39 -7.88 -11.15
C LEU A 204 -6.67 -8.37 -11.84
N GLY A 205 -6.70 -9.62 -12.30
CA GLY A 205 -7.87 -10.19 -12.97
C GLY A 205 -9.11 -10.18 -12.08
N ALA A 206 -8.96 -10.58 -10.82
CA ALA A 206 -10.06 -10.56 -9.84
C ALA A 206 -10.58 -9.14 -9.59
N CYS A 207 -9.68 -8.15 -9.44
CA CYS A 207 -10.11 -6.75 -9.28
C CYS A 207 -10.83 -6.21 -10.52
N LEU A 208 -10.42 -6.61 -11.74
CA LEU A 208 -11.07 -6.18 -12.98
C LEU A 208 -12.48 -6.78 -13.08
N TYR A 209 -12.61 -8.08 -12.81
CA TYR A 209 -13.88 -8.78 -12.74
C TYR A 209 -14.84 -8.14 -11.73
N GLU A 210 -14.40 -7.94 -10.48
CA GLU A 210 -15.21 -7.30 -9.43
C GLU A 210 -15.57 -5.83 -9.72
N SER A 211 -14.81 -5.17 -10.58
CA SER A 211 -15.12 -3.82 -11.08
C SER A 211 -16.04 -3.80 -12.30
N GLY A 212 -16.40 -4.96 -12.85
CA GLY A 212 -17.26 -5.12 -14.02
C GLY A 212 -16.56 -5.00 -15.37
N ASP A 213 -15.24 -4.86 -15.41
CA ASP A 213 -14.44 -4.83 -16.65
C ASP A 213 -14.10 -6.27 -17.08
N LEU A 214 -15.14 -6.98 -17.53
CA LEU A 214 -15.06 -8.41 -17.86
C LEU A 214 -14.11 -8.67 -19.04
N GLU A 215 -14.08 -7.79 -20.04
CA GLU A 215 -13.17 -7.90 -21.18
C GLU A 215 -11.70 -7.79 -20.73
N ALA A 216 -11.35 -6.83 -19.88
CA ALA A 216 -9.99 -6.73 -19.37
C ALA A 216 -9.64 -7.89 -18.43
N ALA A 217 -10.60 -8.37 -17.62
CA ALA A 217 -10.41 -9.54 -16.78
C ALA A 217 -10.11 -10.80 -17.61
N GLU A 218 -10.89 -11.03 -18.67
CA GLU A 218 -10.68 -12.15 -19.61
C GLU A 218 -9.28 -12.08 -20.21
N ALA A 219 -8.86 -10.91 -20.71
CA ALA A 219 -7.55 -10.72 -21.30
C ALA A 219 -6.42 -11.09 -20.31
N VAL A 220 -6.52 -10.63 -19.05
CA VAL A 220 -5.54 -10.93 -18.01
C VAL A 220 -5.53 -12.42 -17.67
N PHE A 221 -6.69 -13.07 -17.50
CA PHE A 221 -6.73 -14.48 -17.16
C PHE A 221 -6.30 -15.38 -18.32
N ARG A 222 -6.63 -15.05 -19.57
CA ARG A 222 -6.08 -15.77 -20.75
C ARG A 222 -4.57 -15.68 -20.83
N GLU A 223 -4.01 -14.50 -20.60
CA GLU A 223 -2.54 -14.36 -20.56
C GLU A 223 -1.94 -15.15 -19.38
N THR A 224 -2.66 -15.19 -18.25
CA THR A 224 -2.23 -15.94 -17.06
C THR A 224 -2.24 -17.45 -17.31
N THR A 225 -3.26 -18.01 -17.97
CA THR A 225 -3.31 -19.45 -18.29
C THR A 225 -2.25 -19.85 -19.31
N VAL A 226 -1.84 -18.96 -20.20
CA VAL A 226 -0.71 -19.20 -21.12
C VAL A 226 0.62 -19.22 -20.36
N ASN A 227 0.85 -18.27 -19.45
CA ASN A 227 2.11 -18.17 -18.70
C ASN A 227 2.21 -19.20 -17.55
N PHE A 228 1.08 -19.63 -17.01
CA PHE A 228 0.97 -20.57 -15.89
C PHE A 228 0.01 -21.72 -16.25
N PRO A 229 0.39 -22.59 -17.21
CA PRO A 229 -0.50 -23.61 -17.77
C PRO A 229 -0.86 -24.75 -16.79
N HIS A 230 -0.27 -24.74 -15.60
CA HIS A 230 -0.52 -25.72 -14.54
C HIS A 230 -1.24 -25.12 -13.33
N ASP A 231 -1.67 -23.85 -13.40
CA ASP A 231 -2.43 -23.21 -12.33
C ASP A 231 -3.94 -23.35 -12.56
N GLY A 232 -4.59 -24.25 -11.82
CA GLY A 232 -6.03 -24.49 -11.94
C GLY A 232 -6.88 -23.28 -11.56
N ALA A 233 -6.41 -22.43 -10.65
CA ALA A 233 -7.14 -21.24 -10.21
C ALA A 233 -7.24 -20.20 -11.35
N ALA A 234 -6.20 -20.02 -12.16
CA ALA A 234 -6.24 -19.17 -13.35
C ALA A 234 -7.30 -19.63 -14.36
N PHE A 235 -7.39 -20.94 -14.62
CA PHE A 235 -8.42 -21.51 -15.50
C PHE A 235 -9.83 -21.39 -14.92
N ASN A 236 -9.98 -21.60 -13.61
CA ASN A 236 -11.27 -21.40 -12.93
C ASN A 236 -11.76 -19.95 -13.04
N ASN A 237 -10.86 -18.99 -12.79
CA ASN A 237 -11.21 -17.57 -12.88
C ASN A 237 -11.54 -17.17 -14.33
N LEU A 238 -10.80 -17.70 -15.32
CA LEU A 238 -11.15 -17.51 -16.73
C LEU A 238 -12.55 -18.07 -17.04
N ALA A 239 -12.87 -19.27 -16.55
CA ALA A 239 -14.19 -19.87 -16.75
C ALA A 239 -15.32 -19.01 -16.16
N GLN A 240 -15.12 -18.47 -14.96
CA GLN A 240 -16.08 -17.58 -14.31
C GLN A 240 -16.32 -16.30 -15.13
N VAL A 241 -15.26 -15.64 -15.60
CA VAL A 241 -15.38 -14.44 -16.46
C VAL A 241 -16.15 -14.76 -17.75
N LEU A 242 -15.82 -15.88 -18.41
CA LEU A 242 -16.46 -16.29 -19.66
C LEU A 242 -17.94 -16.62 -19.46
N MET A 243 -18.29 -17.26 -18.34
CA MET A 243 -19.68 -17.52 -17.97
C MET A 243 -20.47 -16.22 -17.82
N ASP A 244 -19.93 -15.24 -17.10
CA ASP A 244 -20.59 -13.94 -16.87
C ASP A 244 -20.69 -13.09 -18.14
N GLN A 245 -19.85 -13.35 -19.14
CA GLN A 245 -19.96 -12.80 -20.49
C GLN A 245 -20.98 -13.56 -21.38
N GLY A 246 -21.61 -14.62 -20.89
CA GLY A 246 -22.56 -15.46 -21.64
C GLY A 246 -21.91 -16.47 -22.59
N ARG A 247 -20.60 -16.74 -22.46
CA ARG A 247 -19.83 -17.67 -23.29
C ARG A 247 -19.68 -19.03 -22.63
N ALA A 248 -20.81 -19.70 -22.43
CA ALA A 248 -20.90 -20.94 -21.66
C ALA A 248 -20.00 -22.07 -22.19
N ASP A 249 -19.90 -22.25 -23.51
CA ASP A 249 -19.05 -23.29 -24.10
C ASP A 249 -17.57 -23.07 -23.79
N ASP A 250 -17.07 -21.84 -23.96
CA ASP A 250 -15.68 -21.48 -23.63
C ASP A 250 -15.41 -21.63 -22.12
N ALA A 251 -16.39 -21.26 -21.28
CA ALA A 251 -16.31 -21.44 -19.84
C ALA A 251 -16.20 -22.93 -19.46
N LEU A 252 -16.98 -23.80 -20.12
CA LEU A 252 -16.92 -25.25 -19.93
C LEU A 252 -15.55 -25.84 -20.31
N GLU A 253 -14.90 -25.33 -21.36
CA GLU A 253 -13.55 -25.76 -21.71
C GLU A 253 -12.53 -25.36 -20.65
N ALA A 254 -12.55 -24.10 -20.22
CA ALA A 254 -11.64 -23.58 -19.21
C ALA A 254 -11.78 -24.34 -17.87
N ILE A 255 -13.01 -24.55 -17.38
CA ILE A 255 -13.21 -25.22 -16.08
C ILE A 255 -12.85 -26.71 -16.14
N ARG A 256 -13.01 -27.38 -17.29
CA ARG A 256 -12.56 -28.78 -17.47
C ARG A 256 -11.05 -28.88 -17.32
N HIS A 257 -10.29 -27.91 -17.84
CA HIS A 257 -8.85 -27.86 -17.63
C HIS A 257 -8.49 -27.67 -16.15
N ALA A 258 -9.16 -26.76 -15.44
CA ALA A 258 -8.95 -26.58 -14.00
C ALA A 258 -9.17 -27.89 -13.22
N ILE A 259 -10.27 -28.60 -13.50
CA ILE A 259 -10.59 -29.90 -12.87
C ILE A 259 -9.56 -30.97 -13.22
N GLN A 260 -9.10 -31.01 -14.48
CA GLN A 260 -8.09 -31.98 -14.93
C GLN A 260 -6.74 -31.77 -14.23
N LEU A 261 -6.35 -30.52 -13.97
CA LEU A 261 -5.15 -30.19 -13.20
C LEU A 261 -5.28 -30.63 -11.72
N GLY A 262 -6.50 -30.59 -11.18
CA GLY A 262 -6.82 -31.07 -9.84
C GLY A 262 -6.23 -30.22 -8.72
N GLY A 263 -5.94 -30.86 -7.59
CA GLY A 263 -5.34 -30.22 -6.41
C GLY A 263 -6.37 -29.78 -5.35
N PRO A 264 -5.94 -29.03 -4.32
CA PRO A 264 -6.78 -28.70 -3.15
C PRO A 264 -8.02 -27.88 -3.48
N LEU A 265 -8.02 -27.16 -4.61
CA LEU A 265 -9.13 -26.32 -5.07
C LEU A 265 -10.13 -27.05 -5.98
N THR A 266 -9.95 -28.36 -6.22
CA THR A 266 -10.87 -29.15 -7.06
C THR A 266 -12.35 -29.00 -6.65
N PRO A 267 -12.72 -29.01 -5.35
CA PRO A 267 -14.13 -28.83 -4.96
C PRO A 267 -14.73 -27.50 -5.42
N GLN A 268 -13.94 -26.42 -5.42
CA GLN A 268 -14.34 -25.11 -5.94
C GLN A 268 -14.52 -25.15 -7.47
N PHE A 269 -13.61 -25.83 -8.18
CA PHE A 269 -13.72 -25.96 -9.64
C PHE A 269 -14.98 -26.73 -10.05
N GLU A 270 -15.34 -27.78 -9.30
CA GLU A 270 -16.59 -28.51 -9.51
C GLU A 270 -17.84 -27.67 -9.24
N GLU A 271 -17.77 -26.73 -8.29
CA GLU A 271 -18.84 -25.79 -8.01
C GLU A 271 -19.06 -24.83 -9.18
N THR A 272 -17.99 -24.21 -9.67
CA THR A 272 -18.05 -23.36 -10.88
C THR A 272 -18.57 -24.15 -12.09
N LEU A 273 -18.16 -25.41 -12.28
CA LEU A 273 -18.72 -26.26 -13.34
C LEU A 273 -20.24 -26.49 -13.17
N ARG A 274 -20.73 -26.69 -11.93
CA ARG A 274 -22.16 -26.82 -11.66
C ARG A 274 -22.92 -25.52 -11.92
N GLU A 275 -22.32 -24.36 -11.69
CA GLU A 275 -22.91 -23.05 -12.01
C GLU A 275 -23.02 -22.84 -13.52
N ILE A 276 -21.94 -23.09 -14.27
CA ILE A 276 -21.92 -22.95 -15.73
C ILE A 276 -23.00 -23.82 -16.39
N ARG A 277 -23.23 -25.04 -15.88
CA ARG A 277 -24.26 -25.96 -16.40
C ARG A 277 -25.71 -25.59 -16.05
N ARG A 278 -25.91 -24.66 -15.11
CA ARG A 278 -27.25 -24.25 -14.64
C ARG A 278 -27.78 -23.01 -15.37
N GLN A 279 -26.91 -22.24 -16.02
CA GLN A 279 -27.28 -21.12 -16.88
C GLN A 279 -27.73 -21.62 -18.26
#